data_AF-A0A2V5ZUC8-F1
#
_entry.id   AF-A0A2V5ZUC8-F1
#
_cell.length_a   1.000
_cell.length_b   1.000
_cell.length_c   1.000
_cell.angle_alpha   90.00
_cell.angle_beta   90.00
_cell.angle_gamma   90.00
#
_symmetry.space_group_name_H-M   'P 1'
#
loop_
_entity.id
_entity.type
_entity.pdbx_description
1 polymer ?
#
loop_
_entity_poly.entity_id
_entity_poly.type
_entity_poly.pdbx_seq_one_letter_code
_entity_poly.pdbx_strand_id
1 'polypeptide(L)' 'MDRLIERHRDAILRVAAQHGAGNVRVFGSRARGDAASTSDADFLVDIVGPLTPWWPGGLIAD' A
#
# COMPACT_ATOMS: atom_id res chain seq x y z
N MET A 1 15.29 4.07 -1.15
CA MET A 1 14.00 3.55 -0.66
C MET A 1 13.49 4.51 0.40
N ASP A 2 12.20 4.83 0.39
CA ASP A 2 11.65 5.87 1.27
C ASP A 2 11.55 5.39 2.73
N ARG A 3 12.18 6.14 3.65
CA ARG A 3 12.20 5.82 5.09
C ARG A 3 10.79 5.76 5.71
N LEU A 4 9.82 6.48 5.17
CA LEU A 4 8.44 6.43 5.65
C LEU A 4 7.80 5.08 5.35
N ILE A 5 8.00 4.58 4.13
CA ILE A 5 7.49 3.26 3.70
C ILE A 5 8.17 2.16 4.51
N GLU A 6 9.48 2.23 4.70
CA GLU A 6 10.21 1.23 5.48
C GLU A 6 9.69 1.12 6.92
N ARG A 7 9.42 2.26 7.58
CA ARG A 7 8.87 2.27 8.94
C ARG A 7 7.47 1.66 9.05
N HIS A 8 6.64 1.79 8.01
CA HIS A 8 5.25 1.31 8.02
C HIS A 8 5.05 0.02 7.22
N ARG A 9 6.13 -0.58 6.71
CA ARG A 9 6.08 -1.73 5.80
C ARG A 9 5.21 -2.86 6.34
N ASP A 10 5.41 -3.23 7.60
CA ASP A 10 4.67 -4.33 8.21
C ASP A 10 3.19 -4.00 8.42
N ALA A 11 2.87 -2.74 8.72
CA ALA A 11 1.49 -2.28 8.82
C ALA A 11 0.79 -2.31 7.45
N ILE A 12 1.45 -1.81 6.40
CA ILE A 12 0.95 -1.82 5.01
C ILE A 12 0.66 -3.25 4.56
N LEU A 13 1.62 -4.16 4.76
CA LEU A 13 1.45 -5.56 4.37
C LEU A 13 0.32 -6.24 5.13
N ARG A 14 0.16 -5.92 6.42
CA ARG A 14 -0.91 -6.47 7.25
C ARG A 14 -2.29 -6.00 6.78
N VAL A 15 -2.47 -4.71 6.52
CA VAL A 15 -3.73 -4.14 6.02
C VAL A 15 -4.05 -4.71 4.63
N ALA A 16 -3.07 -4.73 3.71
CA ALA A 16 -3.26 -5.35 2.40
C ALA A 16 -3.74 -6.80 2.51
N ALA A 17 -3.10 -7.62 3.35
CA ALA A 17 -3.48 -9.01 3.55
C ALA A 17 -4.90 -9.18 4.13
N GLN A 18 -5.34 -8.28 5.01
CA GLN A 18 -6.71 -8.29 5.57
C GLN A 18 -7.78 -8.09 4.49
N HIS A 19 -7.48 -7.34 3.43
CA HIS A 19 -8.39 -7.09 2.32
C HIS A 19 -8.23 -8.04 1.12
N GLY A 20 -7.41 -9.08 1.25
CA GLY A 20 -7.14 -10.02 0.14
C GLY A 20 -6.13 -9.49 -0.89
N ALA A 21 -5.41 -8.42 -0.57
CA ALA A 21 -4.37 -7.81 -1.39
C ALA A 21 -2.97 -8.33 -1.03
N GLY A 22 -2.13 -8.55 -2.04
CA GLY A 22 -0.77 -9.08 -1.90
C GLY A 22 0.17 -8.55 -2.98
N ASN A 23 1.41 -9.05 -3.01
CA ASN A 23 2.47 -8.56 -3.91
C ASN A 23 2.53 -7.01 -3.94
N VAL A 24 2.51 -6.39 -2.75
CA VAL A 24 2.46 -4.94 -2.59
C VAL A 24 3.75 -4.32 -3.09
N ARG A 25 3.64 -3.39 -4.05
CA ARG A 25 4.76 -2.65 -4.63
C ARG A 25 4.49 -1.16 -4.52
N VAL A 26 5.53 -0.39 -4.24
CA VAL A 26 5.46 1.08 -4.24
C VAL A 26 5.67 1.58 -5.65
N PHE A 27 4.84 2.52 -6.10
CA PHE A 27 5.07 3.25 -7.33
C PHE A 27 5.01 4.78 -7.07
N GLY A 28 5.20 5.58 -8.11
CA GLY A 28 5.06 7.03 -8.01
C GLY A 28 6.31 7.75 -7.52
N SER A 29 6.14 8.96 -6.99
CA SER A 29 7.24 9.83 -6.55
C SER A 29 8.08 9.21 -5.45
N ARG A 30 7.44 8.45 -4.54
CA ARG A 30 8.08 7.72 -3.43
C ARG A 30 9.00 6.60 -3.92
N ALA A 31 8.66 5.94 -5.03
CA ALA A 31 9.52 4.94 -5.66
C ALA A 31 10.71 5.56 -6.40
N ARG A 32 10.54 6.77 -6.97
CA ARG A 32 11.60 7.50 -7.70
C ARG A 32 12.58 8.26 -6.80
N GLY A 33 12.20 8.51 -5.55
CA GLY A 33 13.01 9.30 -4.62
C GLY A 33 12.77 10.82 -4.69
N ASP A 34 11.79 11.26 -5.47
CA ASP A 34 11.40 12.67 -5.64
C ASP A 34 10.22 13.07 -4.74
N ALA A 35 9.85 12.22 -3.78
CA ALA A 35 8.72 12.49 -2.89
C ALA A 35 9.07 13.56 -1.85
N ALA A 36 8.18 14.55 -1.71
CA ALA A 36 8.19 15.48 -0.59
C ALA A 36 7.62 14.81 0.66
N SER A 37 7.83 15.41 1.83
CA SER A 37 7.25 14.95 3.10
C SER A 37 5.72 14.88 3.08
N THR A 38 5.07 15.67 2.23
CA THR A 38 3.62 15.74 2.03
C THR A 38 3.12 14.88 0.87
N SER A 39 3.99 14.18 0.14
CA SER A 39 3.57 13.35 -0.99
C SER A 39 2.88 12.08 -0.50
N ASP A 40 1.76 11.72 -1.15
CA ASP A 40 1.08 10.46 -0.89
C ASP A 40 1.94 9.25 -1.26
N ALA A 41 1.53 8.07 -0.78
CA ALA A 41 2.18 6.80 -1.06
C ALA A 41 1.29 5.96 -1.97
N ASP A 42 1.73 5.77 -3.21
CA ASP A 42 0.99 4.98 -4.19
C ASP A 42 1.45 3.52 -4.20
N PHE A 43 0.48 2.59 -4.17
CA PHE A 43 0.74 1.17 -4.16
C PHE A 43 0.08 0.45 -5.33
N LEU A 44 0.80 -0.54 -5.87
CA LEU A 44 0.26 -1.57 -6.75
C LEU A 44 0.12 -2.86 -5.94
N VAL A 45 -1.03 -3.51 -6.07
CA VAL A 45 -1.35 -4.74 -5.35
C VAL A 45 -2.01 -5.74 -6.29
N ASP A 46 -1.79 -7.02 -6.02
CA ASP A 46 -2.51 -8.12 -6.65
C ASP A 46 -3.62 -8.61 -5.73
N ILE A 47 -4.72 -9.08 -6.32
CA ILE A 47 -5.75 -9.80 -5.57
C ILE A 47 -5.27 -11.24 -5.41
N VAL A 48 -4.90 -11.62 -4.19
CA VAL A 48 -4.31 -12.94 -3.90
C VAL A 48 -5.17 -13.79 -2.96
N GLY A 49 -6.27 -13.22 -2.45
CA GLY A 49 -7.13 -13.87 -1.47
C GLY A 49 -8.59 -13.42 -1.57
N PRO A 50 -9.42 -13.86 -0.61
CA PRO A 50 -10.81 -13.46 -0.56
C PRO A 50 -10.93 -11.96 -0.31
N LEU A 51 -11.83 -11.32 -1.07
CA LEU A 51 -12.08 -9.89 -0.97
C LEU A 51 -13.02 -9.58 0.19
N THR A 52 -12.75 -8.48 0.90
CA THR A 52 -13.69 -7.94 1.87
C THR A 52 -14.89 -7.30 1.16
N PRO A 53 -16.06 -7.19 1.82
CA PRO A 53 -17.13 -6.31 1.35
C PRO A 53 -16.57 -4.92 1.04
N TRP A 54 -17.08 -4.28 -0.03
CA TRP A 54 -16.65 -2.96 -0.48
C TRP A 54 -15.23 -2.85 -1.03
N TRP A 55 -14.62 -3.94 -1.48
CA TRP A 55 -13.35 -3.88 -2.22
C TRP A 55 -13.46 -2.98 -3.48
N PRO A 56 -12.48 -2.11 -3.78
CA PRO A 56 -11.28 -1.79 -2.99
C PRO A 56 -11.48 -0.68 -1.95
N GLY A 57 -12.67 -0.09 -1.86
CA GLY A 57 -12.98 1.03 -0.95
C GLY A 57 -12.65 0.78 0.51
N GLY A 58 -12.87 -0.44 1.03
CA GLY A 58 -12.44 -0.81 2.39
C GLY A 58 -10.94 -0.71 2.61
N LEU A 59 -10.13 -1.11 1.62
CA LEU A 59 -8.67 -1.00 1.68
C LEU A 59 -8.20 0.46 1.57
N ILE A 60 -8.93 1.31 0.85
CA ILE A 60 -8.57 2.72 0.64
C ILE A 60 -8.84 3.58 1.89
N ALA A 61 -9.79 3.16 2.73
CA ALA A 61 -10.21 3.92 3.91
C ALA A 61 -9.35 3.66 5.17
N ASP A 62 -8.65 2.52 5.23
CA ASP A 62 -7.79 2.09 6.35
C ASP A 62 -6.34 2.61 6.21
#